data_AF-A0A354P182-F1
#
_entry.id   AF-A0A354P182-F1
#
_cell.length_a   1.000
_cell.length_b   1.000
_cell.length_c   1.000
_cell.angle_alpha   90.00
_cell.angle_beta   90.00
_cell.angle_gamma   90.00
#
_symmetry.space_group_name_H-M   'P 1'
#
loop_
_entity.id
_entity.type
_entity.pdbx_description
1 polymer ?
#
loop_
_entity_poly.entity_id
_entity_poly.type
_entity_poly.pdbx_seq_one_letter_code
_entity_poly.pdbx_strand_id
1 'polypeptide(L)'
;MNDEKCDVVGQSRRLLQDTDLVESAIQSRFDDDTKKFIDYWFLLDTQRELMTLVLTIEKIADSGLRRILELTFSSIIVTKSGGVSGAMDLAHGRPHRVNSETPRNAIQQFERKLRQYLLCFSKQDVGKAAGVMAQPVMGDAKALPLNNDVVDLIVTSPPYANAID
;
A
#
# COMPACT_ATOMS: atom_id res chain seq x y z
N MET A 1 -1.27 -27.06 -0.86
CA MET A 1 -0.52 -25.81 -0.61
C MET A 1 -1.04 -25.31 0.72
N ASN A 2 -0.23 -25.26 1.79
CA ASN A 2 -0.75 -24.99 3.15
C ASN A 2 -1.32 -23.57 3.22
N ASP A 3 -2.65 -23.44 3.30
CA ASP A 3 -3.37 -22.17 3.45
C ASP A 3 -2.86 -21.36 4.66
N GLU A 4 -2.38 -22.01 5.72
CA GLU A 4 -1.82 -21.34 6.91
C GLU A 4 -0.58 -20.48 6.62
N LYS A 5 0.25 -20.82 5.62
CA LYS A 5 1.46 -20.05 5.31
C LYS A 5 1.14 -18.72 4.61
N CYS A 6 -0.05 -18.59 4.03
CA CYS A 6 -0.46 -17.44 3.23
C CYS A 6 -1.43 -16.50 3.98
N ASP A 7 -1.90 -16.89 5.16
CA ASP A 7 -2.82 -16.09 5.98
C ASP A 7 -2.12 -14.91 6.67
N VAL A 8 -1.85 -13.86 5.90
CA VAL A 8 -1.23 -12.63 6.40
C VAL A 8 -2.10 -11.98 7.48
N VAL A 9 -3.42 -11.99 7.33
CA VAL A 9 -4.33 -11.31 8.26
C VAL A 9 -4.34 -11.99 9.63
N GLY A 10 -4.55 -13.31 9.66
CA GLY A 10 -4.56 -14.06 10.92
C GLY A 10 -3.19 -14.19 11.57
N GLN A 11 -2.11 -14.22 10.79
CA GLN A 11 -0.74 -14.14 11.33
C GLN A 11 -0.47 -12.77 11.96
N SER A 12 -0.82 -11.66 11.30
CA SER A 12 -0.65 -10.32 11.87
C SER A 12 -1.45 -10.13 13.16
N ARG A 13 -2.70 -10.63 13.23
CA ARG A 13 -3.52 -10.57 14.46
C ARG A 13 -2.89 -11.33 15.63
N ARG A 14 -2.29 -12.49 15.37
CA ARG A 14 -1.58 -13.27 16.40
C ARG A 14 -0.30 -12.56 16.83
N LEU A 15 0.48 -12.06 15.87
CA LEU A 15 1.71 -11.32 16.15
C LEU A 15 1.46 -10.05 16.96
N LEU A 16 0.30 -9.42 16.79
CA LEU A 16 -0.09 -8.23 17.54
C LEU A 16 -0.25 -8.49 19.05
N GLN A 17 -0.44 -9.75 19.46
CA GLN A 17 -0.49 -10.14 20.87
C GLN A 17 0.89 -10.17 21.53
N ASP A 18 1.96 -10.24 20.73
CA ASP A 18 3.36 -10.23 21.19
C ASP A 18 3.90 -8.80 21.12
N THR A 19 3.45 -7.96 22.06
CA THR A 19 3.77 -6.53 22.09
C THR A 19 5.28 -6.28 22.13
N ASP A 20 6.02 -7.05 22.91
CA ASP A 20 7.47 -6.87 23.10
C ASP A 20 8.23 -7.09 21.79
N LEU A 21 7.88 -8.14 21.03
CA LEU A 21 8.49 -8.40 19.73
C LEU A 21 8.18 -7.28 18.75
N VAL A 22 6.92 -6.84 18.68
CA VAL A 22 6.49 -5.79 17.75
C VAL A 22 7.16 -4.45 18.07
N GLU A 23 7.23 -4.09 19.35
CA GLU A 23 7.92 -2.86 19.78
C GLU A 23 9.42 -2.92 19.51
N SER A 24 10.05 -4.06 19.79
CA SER A 24 11.47 -4.27 19.47
C SER A 24 11.73 -4.12 17.97
N ALA A 25 10.84 -4.64 17.13
CA ALA A 25 10.92 -4.48 15.69
C ALA A 25 10.79 -3.01 15.25
N ILE A 26 9.86 -2.25 15.82
CA ILE A 26 9.72 -0.80 15.55
C ILE A 26 10.99 -0.05 15.97
N GLN A 27 11.53 -0.35 17.16
CA GLN A 27 12.69 0.36 17.69
C GLN A 27 14.00 0.06 16.97
N SER A 28 14.16 -1.15 16.45
CA SER A 28 15.40 -1.58 15.79
C SER A 28 15.42 -1.30 14.28
N ARG A 29 14.24 -1.19 13.65
CA ARG A 29 14.15 -1.12 12.18
C ARG A 29 14.45 0.24 11.58
N PHE A 30 14.19 1.32 12.32
CA PHE A 30 14.22 2.68 11.78
C PHE A 30 15.25 3.55 12.52
N ASP A 31 15.82 4.51 11.80
CA ASP A 31 16.62 5.57 12.41
C ASP A 31 15.74 6.58 13.17
N ASP A 32 16.36 7.47 13.94
CA ASP A 32 15.65 8.42 14.81
C ASP A 32 14.79 9.41 14.02
N ASP A 33 15.20 9.81 12.82
CA ASP A 33 14.44 10.76 12.01
C ASP A 33 13.21 10.09 11.38
N THR A 34 13.34 8.84 10.94
CA THR A 34 12.21 8.03 10.48
C THR A 34 11.24 7.73 11.63
N LYS A 35 11.73 7.48 12.85
CA LYS A 35 10.87 7.32 14.04
C LYS A 35 10.06 8.58 14.32
N LYS A 36 10.68 9.77 14.31
CA LYS A 36 9.97 11.04 14.48
C LYS A 36 8.89 11.24 13.40
N PHE A 37 9.18 10.87 12.16
CA PHE A 37 8.21 10.90 11.07
C PHE A 37 7.02 9.96 11.35
N ILE A 38 7.30 8.72 11.76
CA ILE A 38 6.26 7.74 12.07
C ILE A 38 5.40 8.22 13.26
N ASP A 39 6.02 8.70 14.34
CA ASP A 39 5.33 9.23 15.53
C ASP A 39 4.47 10.46 15.20
N TYR A 40 4.87 11.23 14.20
CA TYR A 40 4.08 12.35 13.72
C TYR A 40 2.81 11.90 12.99
N TRP A 41 2.87 10.85 12.17
CA TRP A 41 1.77 10.44 11.30
C TRP A 41 0.90 9.31 11.83
N PHE A 42 1.39 8.49 12.76
CA PHE A 42 0.71 7.26 13.17
C PHE A 42 0.63 7.15 14.69
N LEU A 43 -0.57 6.83 15.19
CA LEU A 43 -0.75 6.49 16.60
C LEU A 43 -0.04 5.18 16.93
N LEU A 44 0.37 5.01 18.18
CA LEU A 44 1.14 3.84 18.62
C LEU A 44 0.47 2.50 18.25
N ASP A 45 -0.85 2.40 18.44
CA ASP A 45 -1.59 1.19 18.07
C ASP A 45 -1.57 0.95 16.56
N THR A 46 -1.70 2.01 15.76
CA THR A 46 -1.55 1.93 14.30
C THR A 46 -0.13 1.49 13.91
N GLN A 47 0.90 2.02 14.55
CA GLN A 47 2.29 1.63 14.28
C GLN A 47 2.48 0.12 14.52
N ARG A 48 1.97 -0.39 15.63
CA ARG A 48 2.01 -1.83 15.96
C ARG A 48 1.25 -2.65 14.91
N GLU A 49 0.03 -2.27 14.57
CA GLU A 49 -0.78 -2.95 13.56
C GLU A 49 -0.08 -2.99 12.20
N LEU A 50 0.47 -1.85 11.73
CA LEU A 50 1.21 -1.78 10.47
C LEU A 50 2.51 -2.59 10.51
N MET A 51 3.23 -2.57 11.64
CA MET A 51 4.46 -3.36 11.79
C MET A 51 4.16 -4.86 11.69
N THR A 52 3.08 -5.34 12.30
CA THR A 52 2.72 -6.76 12.18
C THR A 52 2.41 -7.17 10.73
N LEU A 53 1.78 -6.29 9.94
CA LEU A 53 1.57 -6.51 8.50
C LEU A 53 2.91 -6.56 7.76
N VAL A 54 3.82 -5.62 8.00
CA VAL A 54 5.16 -5.61 7.36
C VAL A 54 5.90 -6.91 7.64
N LEU A 55 6.05 -7.28 8.92
CA LEU A 55 6.79 -8.49 9.33
C LEU A 55 6.19 -9.78 8.76
N THR A 56 4.87 -9.80 8.56
CA THR A 56 4.17 -10.96 8.02
C THR A 56 4.27 -11.02 6.49
N ILE A 57 4.15 -9.89 5.80
CA ILE A 57 4.30 -9.79 4.33
C ILE A 57 5.72 -10.17 3.92
N GLU A 58 6.74 -9.75 4.67
CA GLU A 58 8.16 -10.07 4.37
C GLU A 58 8.45 -11.58 4.39
N LYS A 59 7.68 -12.36 5.15
CA LYS A 59 7.82 -13.82 5.23
C LYS A 59 7.23 -14.56 4.02
N ILE A 60 6.49 -13.88 3.15
CA ILE A 60 5.84 -14.50 1.99
C ILE A 60 6.87 -14.81 0.91
N ALA A 61 7.16 -16.09 0.68
CA ALA A 61 8.20 -16.52 -0.26
C ALA A 61 7.90 -16.14 -1.73
N ASP A 62 6.64 -16.21 -2.15
CA ASP A 62 6.23 -15.88 -3.52
C ASP A 62 6.27 -14.36 -3.75
N SER A 63 7.09 -13.91 -4.70
CA SER A 63 7.31 -12.49 -4.98
C SER A 63 6.09 -11.79 -5.60
N GLY A 64 5.31 -12.50 -6.43
CA GLY A 64 4.12 -11.93 -7.05
C GLY A 64 3.02 -11.66 -6.04
N LEU A 65 2.77 -12.63 -5.17
CA LEU A 65 1.85 -12.49 -4.04
C LEU A 65 2.33 -11.43 -3.06
N ARG A 66 3.62 -11.44 -2.69
CA ARG A 66 4.21 -10.39 -1.83
C ARG A 66 3.97 -9.01 -2.41
N ARG A 67 4.15 -8.83 -3.72
CA ARG A 67 3.91 -7.56 -4.41
C ARG A 67 2.46 -7.09 -4.31
N ILE A 68 1.49 -8.01 -4.47
CA ILE A 68 0.06 -7.68 -4.29
C ILE A 68 -0.22 -7.25 -2.85
N LEU A 69 0.39 -7.92 -1.87
CA LEU A 69 0.23 -7.60 -0.46
C LEU A 69 0.89 -6.25 -0.11
N GLU A 70 2.09 -5.95 -0.63
CA GLU A 70 2.76 -4.66 -0.50
C GLU A 70 1.92 -3.51 -1.10
N LEU A 71 1.35 -3.73 -2.29
CA LEU A 71 0.44 -2.76 -2.92
C LEU A 71 -0.81 -2.54 -2.06
N THR A 72 -1.38 -3.62 -1.52
CA THR A 72 -2.53 -3.54 -0.62
C THR A 72 -2.18 -2.75 0.64
N PHE A 73 -1.02 -3.04 1.25
CA PHE A 73 -0.48 -2.31 2.40
C PHE A 73 -0.30 -0.82 2.10
N SER A 74 0.35 -0.48 0.99
CA SER A 74 0.54 0.91 0.59
C SER A 74 -0.79 1.65 0.40
N SER A 75 -1.81 0.99 -0.14
CA SER A 75 -3.11 1.61 -0.44
C SER A 75 -3.94 2.03 0.78
N ILE A 76 -3.59 1.54 1.98
CA ILE A 76 -4.32 1.86 3.23
C ILE A 76 -3.67 2.98 4.04
N ILE A 77 -2.44 3.40 3.70
CA ILE A 77 -1.64 4.36 4.48
C ILE A 77 -2.22 5.78 4.40
N VAL A 78 -2.32 6.34 3.19
CA VAL A 78 -2.87 7.68 2.94
C VAL A 78 -4.17 7.53 2.15
N THR A 79 -5.27 8.06 2.68
CA THR A 79 -6.58 7.99 2.04
C THR A 79 -7.33 9.31 2.17
N LYS A 80 -8.31 9.55 1.29
CA LYS A 80 -9.17 10.75 1.34
C LYS A 80 -9.93 10.91 2.66
N SER A 81 -10.33 9.82 3.29
CA SER A 81 -11.00 9.86 4.60
C SER A 81 -10.93 8.51 5.33
N GLY A 82 -10.79 8.57 6.66
CA GLY A 82 -10.76 7.38 7.52
C GLY A 82 -9.66 6.39 7.13
N GLY A 83 -8.46 6.91 6.87
CA GLY A 83 -7.25 6.11 6.66
C GLY A 83 -6.73 5.53 7.98
N VAL A 84 -5.56 4.91 7.90
CA VAL A 84 -4.87 4.41 9.10
C VAL A 84 -3.89 5.45 9.65
N SER A 85 -3.44 6.40 8.82
CA SER A 85 -2.61 7.53 9.27
C SER A 85 -3.46 8.71 9.72
N GLY A 86 -2.85 9.63 10.46
CA GLY A 86 -3.38 10.96 10.75
C GLY A 86 -3.35 11.91 9.54
N ALA A 87 -2.88 11.45 8.38
CA ALA A 87 -2.87 12.23 7.14
C ALA A 87 -4.22 12.16 6.44
N MET A 88 -4.80 13.32 6.14
CA MET A 88 -6.00 13.43 5.30
C MET A 88 -5.62 14.00 3.94
N ASP A 89 -5.96 13.27 2.88
CA ASP A 89 -5.78 13.70 1.50
C ASP A 89 -6.90 14.68 1.11
N LEU A 90 -6.61 15.98 1.19
CA LEU A 90 -7.50 17.06 0.77
C LEU A 90 -7.32 17.34 -0.73
N ALA A 91 -8.43 17.54 -1.43
CA ALA A 91 -8.40 17.88 -2.85
C ALA A 91 -7.60 19.19 -3.05
N HIS A 92 -6.57 19.13 -3.92
CA HIS A 92 -5.72 20.27 -4.32
C HIS A 92 -4.82 20.84 -3.20
N GLY A 93 -4.52 20.08 -2.15
CA GLY A 93 -3.65 20.51 -1.04
C GLY A 93 -2.63 19.46 -0.60
N ARG A 94 -1.72 19.85 0.30
CA ARG A 94 -0.81 18.90 0.96
C ARG A 94 -1.60 18.06 1.98
N PRO A 95 -1.15 16.84 2.34
CA PRO A 95 -1.78 16.09 3.42
C PRO A 95 -1.74 16.90 4.72
N HIS A 96 -2.89 17.05 5.37
CA HIS A 96 -2.98 17.74 6.66
C HIS A 96 -3.17 16.73 7.79
N ARG A 97 -2.53 16.99 8.94
CA ARG A 97 -2.69 16.18 10.14
C ARG A 97 -4.00 16.52 10.84
N VAL A 98 -4.89 15.55 10.98
CA VAL A 98 -6.18 15.71 11.68
C VAL A 98 -6.15 14.92 12.99
N ASN A 99 -6.27 15.62 14.11
CA ASN A 99 -6.14 15.01 15.45
C ASN A 99 -7.47 14.53 16.05
N SER A 100 -8.61 14.84 15.42
CA SER A 100 -9.95 14.62 15.99
C SER A 100 -10.64 13.32 15.57
N GLU A 101 -10.03 12.52 14.69
CA GLU A 101 -10.59 11.24 14.24
C GLU A 101 -9.70 10.08 14.69
N THR A 102 -10.30 9.08 15.34
CA THR A 102 -9.61 7.82 15.63
C THR A 102 -9.32 7.10 14.30
N PRO A 103 -8.04 6.84 13.96
CA PRO A 103 -7.71 6.11 12.74
C PRO A 103 -8.36 4.73 12.73
N ARG A 104 -8.67 4.22 11.54
CA ARG A 104 -9.23 2.87 11.40
C ARG A 104 -8.16 1.83 11.69
N ASN A 105 -8.56 0.69 12.28
CA ASN A 105 -7.68 -0.46 12.49
C ASN A 105 -7.07 -0.93 11.16
N ALA A 106 -5.73 -0.92 11.08
CA ALA A 106 -4.99 -1.12 9.85
C ALA A 106 -5.12 -2.56 9.32
N ILE A 107 -5.14 -3.56 10.22
CA ILE A 107 -5.34 -4.96 9.83
C ILE A 107 -6.72 -5.15 9.18
N GLN A 108 -7.75 -4.53 9.73
CA GLN A 108 -9.10 -4.58 9.17
C GLN A 108 -9.18 -3.84 7.82
N GLN A 109 -8.53 -2.68 7.69
CA GLN A 109 -8.46 -1.95 6.41
C GLN A 109 -7.73 -2.76 5.34
N PHE A 110 -6.61 -3.38 5.71
CA PHE A 110 -5.84 -4.26 4.86
C PHE A 110 -6.69 -5.44 4.37
N GLU A 111 -7.36 -6.15 5.29
CA GLU A 111 -8.23 -7.28 4.94
C GLU A 111 -9.34 -6.87 3.97
N ARG A 112 -10.01 -5.74 4.25
CA ARG A 112 -11.07 -5.22 3.38
C ARG A 112 -10.55 -4.90 1.98
N LYS A 113 -9.39 -4.25 1.88
CA LYS A 113 -8.77 -3.91 0.60
C LYS A 113 -8.28 -5.14 -0.15
N LEU A 114 -7.66 -6.09 0.53
CA LEU A 114 -7.23 -7.35 -0.06
C LEU A 114 -8.42 -8.10 -0.66
N ARG A 115 -9.52 -8.24 0.08
CA ARG A 115 -10.75 -8.87 -0.43
C ARG A 115 -11.31 -8.15 -1.65
N GLN A 116 -11.28 -6.80 -1.66
CA GLN A 116 -11.70 -6.01 -2.81
C GLN A 116 -10.82 -6.32 -4.05
N TYR A 117 -9.50 -6.35 -3.89
CA TYR A 117 -8.58 -6.65 -4.99
C TYR A 117 -8.73 -8.07 -5.50
N LEU A 118 -8.82 -9.07 -4.62
CA LEU A 118 -9.05 -10.46 -5.01
C LEU A 118 -10.38 -10.61 -5.78
N LEU A 119 -11.44 -9.93 -5.35
CA LEU A 119 -12.72 -9.93 -6.05
C LEU A 119 -12.61 -9.28 -7.43
N CYS A 120 -11.94 -8.13 -7.54
CA CYS A 120 -11.69 -7.47 -8.82
C CYS A 120 -10.92 -8.41 -9.75
N PHE A 121 -9.76 -8.92 -9.33
CA PHE A 121 -8.94 -9.83 -10.14
C PHE A 121 -9.65 -11.11 -10.54
N SER A 122 -10.53 -11.66 -9.67
CA SER A 122 -11.33 -12.85 -10.03
C SER A 122 -12.39 -12.59 -11.10
N LYS A 123 -12.88 -11.34 -11.20
CA LYS A 123 -13.92 -10.91 -12.15
C LYS A 123 -13.32 -10.36 -13.44
N GLN A 124 -12.04 -10.06 -13.43
CA GLN A 124 -11.36 -9.39 -14.51
C GLN A 124 -10.57 -10.42 -15.31
N ASP A 125 -11.20 -10.84 -16.42
CA ASP A 125 -10.53 -11.42 -17.58
C ASP A 125 -9.66 -10.35 -18.28
N VAL A 126 -8.80 -9.62 -17.54
CA VAL A 126 -7.88 -8.64 -18.14
C VAL A 126 -6.87 -9.42 -18.97
N GLY A 127 -7.03 -9.36 -20.29
CA GLY A 127 -6.23 -10.11 -21.26
C GLY A 127 -6.95 -11.28 -21.94
N LYS A 128 -8.18 -11.63 -21.57
CA LYS A 128 -8.97 -12.64 -22.32
C LYS A 128 -9.96 -12.04 -23.32
N ALA A 129 -10.16 -10.72 -23.34
CA ALA A 129 -10.71 -10.07 -24.53
C ALA A 129 -9.65 -10.23 -25.63
N ALA A 130 -9.78 -11.28 -26.43
CA ALA A 130 -8.80 -11.69 -27.43
C ALA A 130 -8.37 -10.48 -28.27
N GLY A 131 -7.10 -10.07 -28.13
CA GLY A 131 -6.49 -8.99 -28.90
C GLY A 131 -6.17 -7.69 -28.14
N VAL A 132 -6.60 -7.52 -26.88
CA VAL A 132 -6.25 -6.31 -26.10
C VAL A 132 -5.05 -6.57 -25.20
N MET A 133 -3.90 -5.99 -25.55
CA MET A 133 -2.68 -6.00 -24.74
C MET A 133 -2.53 -4.67 -24.00
N ALA A 134 -2.34 -4.72 -22.68
CA ALA A 134 -1.93 -3.57 -21.88
C ALA A 134 -0.51 -3.81 -21.37
N GLN A 135 0.42 -2.93 -21.74
CA GLN A 135 1.83 -3.06 -21.35
C GLN A 135 2.27 -1.82 -20.55
N PRO A 136 2.48 -1.96 -19.23
CA PRO A 136 3.14 -0.91 -18.47
C PRO A 136 4.63 -0.87 -18.86
N VAL A 137 5.14 0.33 -19.13
CA VAL A 137 6.55 0.57 -19.44
C VAL A 137 7.13 1.51 -18.39
N MET A 138 8.19 1.07 -17.72
CA MET A 138 8.98 1.93 -16.84
C MET A 138 10.05 2.64 -17.68
N GLY A 139 10.08 3.98 -17.67
CA GLY A 139 11.09 4.75 -18.40
C GLY A 139 10.82 6.25 -18.41
N ASP A 140 11.72 7.01 -19.04
CA ASP A 140 11.48 8.42 -19.36
C ASP A 140 10.41 8.52 -20.45
N ALA A 141 9.32 9.22 -20.15
CA ALA A 141 8.22 9.44 -21.10
C ALA A 141 8.67 10.16 -22.38
N LYS A 142 9.79 10.90 -22.35
CA LYS A 142 10.40 11.55 -23.53
C LYS A 142 11.15 10.57 -24.44
N ALA A 143 11.47 9.37 -23.94
CA ALA A 143 12.26 8.37 -24.63
C ALA A 143 11.53 7.02 -24.68
N LEU A 144 10.20 7.04 -24.87
CA LEU A 144 9.41 5.81 -25.02
C LEU A 144 9.82 5.06 -26.30
N PRO A 145 9.97 3.73 -26.25
CA PRO A 145 10.36 2.91 -27.39
C PRO A 145 9.16 2.65 -28.33
N LEU A 146 8.53 3.71 -28.82
CA LEU A 146 7.40 3.65 -29.75
C LEU A 146 7.85 4.15 -31.13
N ASN A 147 7.35 3.48 -32.18
CA ASN A 147 7.56 3.96 -33.55
C ASN A 147 6.70 5.21 -33.81
N ASN A 148 7.02 5.95 -34.87
CA ASN A 148 6.19 7.06 -35.32
C ASN A 148 4.81 6.57 -35.79
N ASP A 149 3.78 7.40 -35.59
CA ASP A 149 2.41 7.19 -36.10
C ASP A 149 1.72 5.89 -35.63
N VAL A 150 2.06 5.40 -34.43
CA VAL A 150 1.45 4.17 -33.83
C VAL A 150 0.47 4.44 -32.69
N VAL A 151 0.20 5.71 -32.35
CA VAL A 151 -0.65 6.10 -31.22
C VAL A 151 -1.86 6.86 -31.72
N ASP A 152 -3.05 6.27 -31.58
CA ASP A 152 -4.32 6.89 -31.99
C ASP A 152 -4.86 7.90 -30.96
N LEU A 153 -4.61 7.65 -29.67
CA LEU A 153 -5.14 8.46 -28.58
C LEU A 153 -4.15 8.52 -27.41
N ILE A 154 -3.93 9.74 -26.91
CA ILE A 154 -3.17 9.98 -25.67
C ILE A 154 -4.14 10.54 -24.63
N VAL A 155 -4.27 9.84 -23.50
CA VAL A 155 -4.97 10.32 -22.31
C VAL A 155 -3.95 10.47 -21.19
N THR A 156 -3.73 11.69 -20.70
CA THR A 156 -2.74 11.96 -19.66
C THR A 156 -3.15 13.13 -18.78
N SER A 157 -2.67 13.11 -17.54
CA SER A 157 -2.54 14.29 -16.67
C SER A 157 -1.05 14.62 -16.56
N PRO A 158 -0.58 15.83 -16.91
CA PRO A 158 0.83 16.17 -16.82
C PRO A 158 1.34 16.04 -15.37
N PRO A 159 2.62 15.66 -15.17
CA PRO A 159 3.17 15.56 -13.83
C PRO A 159 3.12 16.93 -13.13
N TYR A 160 2.68 16.95 -11.87
CA TYR A 160 2.62 18.18 -11.09
C TYR A 160 4.04 18.68 -10.79
N ALA A 161 4.41 19.84 -11.34
CA ALA A 161 5.73 20.45 -11.16
C ALA A 161 6.10 20.76 -9.70
N ASN A 162 5.10 20.81 -8.81
CA ASN A 162 5.23 21.11 -7.38
C ASN A 162 4.99 19.89 -6.48
N ALA A 163 5.00 18.66 -7.02
CA ALA A 163 5.01 17.45 -6.20
C ALA A 163 6.40 17.30 -5.56
N ILE A 164 6.62 18.06 -4.50
CA ILE A 164 7.82 18.02 -3.67
C ILE A 164 7.52 17.08 -2.50
N ASP A 165 8.37 16.06 -2.35
CA ASP A 165 8.56 15.24 -1.16
C ASP A 165 9.00 16.12 0.03
#